data_AF-A0A2X1H452-F1
#
_entry.id   AF-A0A2X1H452-F1
#
_cell.length_a   1.000
_cell.length_b   1.000
_cell.length_c   1.000
_cell.angle_alpha   90.00
_cell.angle_beta   90.00
_cell.angle_gamma   90.00
#
_symmetry.space_group_name_H-M   'P 1'
#
loop_
_entity.id
_entity.type
_entity.pdbx_description
1 polymer ?
#
loop_
_entity_poly.entity_id
_entity_poly.type
_entity_poly.pdbx_seq_one_letter_code
_entity_poly.pdbx_strand_id
1 'polypeptide(L)'
;MYLYRNDFEATNYAKTMHLLPPYDEYLIGYKSRWVALDKKHEAKAHNKFGIFKPVILHEGRVVGNWKASIDKQATNLTTDLFTEKTKVRKRSLQEATDQLVRFCKKDN
;
A
#
# COMPACT_ATOMS: atom_id res chain seq x y z
N MET A 1 5.12 -2.15 -15.72
CA MET A 1 3.74 -2.45 -16.18
C MET A 1 3.23 -3.64 -15.38
N TYR A 2 2.41 -3.42 -14.36
CA TYR A 2 1.78 -4.52 -13.60
C TYR A 2 0.70 -5.14 -14.49
N LEU A 3 1.12 -6.08 -15.34
CA LEU A 3 0.23 -6.84 -16.18
C LEU A 3 -0.70 -7.66 -15.29
N TYR A 4 -1.99 -7.54 -15.57
CA TYR A 4 -3.00 -8.49 -15.14
C TYR A 4 -2.53 -9.88 -15.59
N ARG A 5 -1.94 -10.65 -14.68
CA ARG A 5 -1.56 -12.03 -14.95
C ARG A 5 -2.85 -12.81 -15.13
N ASN A 6 -3.14 -13.14 -16.39
CA ASN A 6 -4.23 -14.03 -16.78
C ASN A 6 -3.74 -15.50 -16.75
N ASP A 7 -2.99 -15.87 -15.70
CA ASP A 7 -2.61 -17.25 -15.45
C ASP A 7 -3.52 -17.76 -14.33
N PHE A 8 -4.34 -18.75 -14.66
CA PHE A 8 -5.34 -19.39 -13.80
C PHE A 8 -4.73 -20.24 -12.68
N GLU A 9 -3.50 -19.97 -12.27
CA GLU A 9 -2.96 -20.35 -10.97
C GLU A 9 -3.23 -19.18 -10.02
N ALA A 10 -4.50 -19.02 -9.65
CA ALA A 10 -4.96 -17.93 -8.81
C ALA A 10 -4.40 -18.07 -7.38
N THR A 11 -3.12 -17.74 -7.19
CA THR A 11 -2.55 -17.39 -5.90
C THR A 11 -3.31 -16.18 -5.37
N ASN A 12 -4.42 -16.44 -4.67
CA ASN A 12 -5.24 -15.59 -3.81
C ASN A 12 -4.93 -14.07 -3.84
N TYR A 13 -4.94 -13.42 -5.01
CA TYR A 13 -4.76 -11.97 -5.16
C TYR A 13 -5.85 -11.21 -4.39
N ALA A 14 -7.00 -11.86 -4.18
CA ALA A 14 -8.09 -11.44 -3.30
C ALA A 14 -7.70 -11.32 -1.81
N LYS A 15 -6.44 -11.59 -1.44
CA LYS A 15 -5.94 -11.49 -0.06
C LYS A 15 -4.59 -10.81 0.05
N THR A 16 -4.02 -10.32 -1.05
CA THR A 16 -2.69 -9.72 -1.03
C THR A 16 -2.74 -8.32 -0.46
N MET A 17 -1.84 -8.09 0.51
CA MET A 17 -1.61 -6.80 1.14
C MET A 17 -0.21 -6.29 0.81
N HIS A 18 -0.12 -5.02 0.46
CA HIS A 18 1.16 -4.36 0.20
C HIS A 18 1.22 -3.00 0.87
N LEU A 19 2.38 -2.66 1.44
CA LEU A 19 2.68 -1.32 1.92
C LEU A 19 3.63 -0.69 0.90
N LEU A 20 3.11 0.28 0.13
CA LEU A 20 3.92 0.99 -0.87
C LEU A 20 4.53 2.25 -0.24
N PRO A 21 5.81 2.53 -0.55
CA PRO A 21 6.48 3.75 -0.09
C PRO A 21 5.85 5.00 -0.70
N PRO A 22 6.16 6.20 -0.14
CA PRO A 22 5.87 7.44 -0.84
C PRO A 22 6.50 7.43 -2.24
N TYR A 23 5.82 8.07 -3.18
CA TYR A 23 6.25 8.19 -4.59
C TYR A 23 6.40 6.88 -5.36
N ASP A 24 5.70 5.82 -4.97
CA ASP A 24 5.66 4.58 -5.73
C ASP A 24 5.00 4.78 -7.12
N GLU A 25 5.60 4.18 -8.16
CA GLU A 25 5.14 4.27 -9.55
C GLU A 25 3.70 3.81 -9.74
N TYR A 26 3.20 2.91 -8.87
CA TYR A 26 1.82 2.43 -8.91
C TYR A 26 0.80 3.57 -8.90
N LEU A 27 1.07 4.63 -8.13
CA LEU A 27 0.21 5.81 -8.09
C LEU A 27 0.72 6.95 -8.97
N ILE A 28 1.99 7.01 -9.36
CA ILE A 28 2.50 8.11 -10.19
C ILE A 28 2.22 7.89 -11.69
N GLY A 29 2.36 6.66 -12.16
CA GLY A 29 2.45 6.35 -13.60
C GLY A 29 1.17 6.53 -14.41
N TYR A 30 0.00 6.66 -13.76
CA TYR A 30 -1.28 6.77 -14.45
C TYR A 30 -1.82 8.21 -14.48
N LYS A 31 -2.38 8.60 -15.63
CA LYS A 31 -3.12 9.86 -15.79
C LYS A 31 -4.32 9.94 -14.83
N SER A 32 -5.00 8.81 -14.60
CA SER A 32 -6.13 8.71 -13.69
C SER A 32 -5.98 7.49 -12.78
N ARG A 33 -6.36 7.66 -11.50
CA ARG A 33 -6.09 6.71 -10.41
C ARG A 33 -7.34 5.96 -9.93
N TRP A 34 -8.49 6.21 -10.54
CA TRP A 34 -9.81 5.71 -10.10
C TRP A 34 -9.88 4.18 -9.93
N VAL A 35 -9.08 3.43 -10.70
CA VAL A 35 -8.99 1.96 -10.59
C VAL A 35 -8.35 1.52 -9.27
N ALA A 36 -7.36 2.28 -8.79
CA ALA A 36 -6.57 1.97 -7.61
C ALA A 36 -7.04 2.76 -6.38
N LEU A 37 -7.59 3.96 -6.53
CA LEU A 37 -7.88 4.90 -5.46
C LEU A 37 -9.28 5.47 -5.61
N ASP A 38 -10.11 5.28 -4.58
CA ASP A 38 -11.42 5.90 -4.49
C ASP A 38 -11.25 7.43 -4.39
N LYS A 39 -12.00 8.17 -5.23
CA LYS A 39 -11.95 9.63 -5.32
C LYS A 39 -12.13 10.32 -3.97
N LYS A 40 -12.94 9.75 -3.05
CA LYS A 40 -13.15 10.33 -1.71
C LYS A 40 -11.89 10.29 -0.83
N HIS A 41 -10.92 9.44 -1.17
CA HIS A 41 -9.66 9.28 -0.43
C HIS A 41 -8.46 9.90 -1.17
N GLU A 42 -8.68 10.59 -2.29
CA GLU A 42 -7.60 11.14 -3.12
C GLU A 42 -6.66 12.04 -2.31
N ALA A 43 -7.23 12.98 -1.55
CA ALA A 43 -6.50 13.89 -0.67
C ALA A 43 -5.75 13.19 0.48
N LYS A 44 -6.12 11.95 0.82
CA LYS A 44 -5.39 11.15 1.82
C LYS A 44 -4.12 10.54 1.22
N ALA A 45 -4.18 10.06 -0.02
CA ALA A 45 -3.04 9.42 -0.70
C ALA A 45 -2.06 10.40 -1.36
N HIS A 46 -2.53 11.53 -1.90
CA HIS A 46 -1.67 12.57 -2.47
C HIS A 46 -2.30 13.97 -2.38
N ASN A 47 -1.49 15.00 -2.56
CA ASN A 47 -1.98 16.38 -2.66
C ASN A 47 -1.92 16.91 -4.11
N LYS A 48 -2.40 18.14 -4.32
CA LYS A 48 -2.36 18.81 -5.63
C LYS A 48 -0.95 19.28 -6.04
N PHE A 49 -0.01 19.29 -5.11
CA PHE A 49 1.38 19.72 -5.32
C PHE A 49 2.32 18.55 -5.64
N GLY A 50 1.77 17.36 -5.96
CA GLY A 50 2.57 16.20 -6.36
C GLY A 50 3.21 15.43 -5.21
N ILE A 51 2.83 15.68 -3.95
CA ILE A 51 3.30 14.90 -2.80
C ILE A 51 2.46 13.63 -2.68
N PHE A 52 3.11 12.47 -2.83
CA PHE A 52 2.51 11.15 -2.66
C PHE A 52 2.89 10.56 -1.30
N LYS A 53 1.88 10.12 -0.54
CA LYS A 53 2.09 9.52 0.77
C LYS A 53 2.30 8.00 0.65
N PRO A 54 2.97 7.37 1.63
CA PRO A 54 2.92 5.92 1.80
C PRO A 54 1.48 5.40 1.88
N VAL A 55 1.17 4.33 1.15
CA VAL A 55 -0.19 3.75 1.05
C VAL A 55 -0.21 2.26 1.36
N ILE A 56 -1.36 1.79 1.83
CA ILE A 56 -1.68 0.37 2.02
C ILE A 56 -2.59 -0.05 0.87
N LEU A 57 -2.19 -1.09 0.13
CA LEU A 57 -2.99 -1.73 -0.90
C LEU A 57 -3.58 -3.04 -0.42
N HIS A 58 -4.88 -3.23 -0.65
CA HIS A 58 -5.57 -4.51 -0.54
C HIS A 58 -6.18 -4.84 -1.90
N GLU A 59 -5.84 -6.00 -2.47
CA GLU A 59 -6.36 -6.42 -3.79
C GLU A 59 -6.13 -5.35 -4.88
N GLY A 60 -4.98 -4.66 -4.81
CA GLY A 60 -4.62 -3.57 -5.73
C GLY A 60 -5.33 -2.22 -5.47
N ARG A 61 -6.20 -2.10 -4.47
CA ARG A 61 -6.87 -0.83 -4.13
C ARG A 61 -6.26 -0.22 -2.89
N VAL A 62 -6.10 1.11 -2.90
CA VAL A 62 -5.67 1.89 -1.73
C VAL A 62 -6.77 1.86 -0.69
N VAL A 63 -6.44 1.30 0.47
CA VAL A 63 -7.34 1.15 1.62
C VAL A 63 -6.87 1.91 2.85
N GLY A 64 -5.68 2.49 2.82
CA GLY A 64 -5.11 3.20 3.97
C GLY A 64 -3.79 3.88 3.69
N ASN A 65 -3.26 4.54 4.72
CA ASN A 65 -1.91 5.06 4.78
C ASN A 65 -1.12 4.30 5.86
N TRP A 66 0.20 4.30 5.75
CA TRP A 66 1.08 3.88 6.83
C TRP A 66 2.11 4.96 7.12
N LYS A 67 2.71 4.96 8.30
CA LYS A 67 3.79 5.86 8.66
C LYS A 67 4.82 5.08 9.43
N ALA A 68 6.09 5.27 9.10
CA ALA A 68 7.18 4.70 9.85
C ALA A 68 8.34 5.69 9.91
N SER A 69 9.21 5.52 10.90
CA SER A 69 10.44 6.32 11.01
C SER A 69 11.56 5.63 10.25
N ILE A 70 12.22 6.39 9.36
CA ILE A 70 13.31 5.88 8.52
C ILE A 70 14.53 5.55 9.38
N ASP A 71 14.86 6.42 10.35
CA ASP A 71 15.93 6.24 11.34
C ASP A 71 15.80 4.95 12.17
N LYS A 72 14.57 4.51 12.41
CA LYS A 72 14.28 3.29 13.18
C LYS A 72 13.99 2.08 12.30
N GLN A 73 14.39 2.09 11.02
CA GLN A 73 14.22 0.97 10.09
C GLN A 73 12.78 0.42 10.09
N ALA A 74 11.81 1.34 10.10
CA ALA A 74 10.38 1.03 10.15
C ALA A 74 9.87 0.23 11.37
N THR A 75 10.62 0.14 12.48
CA THR A 75 10.20 -0.61 13.69
C THR A 75 9.01 0.01 14.43
N ASN A 76 8.72 1.30 14.21
CA ASN A 76 7.58 2.01 14.79
C ASN A 76 6.46 2.25 13.76
N LEU A 77 6.29 1.32 12.81
CA LEU A 77 5.29 1.45 11.76
C LEU A 77 3.87 1.49 12.33
N THR A 78 3.10 2.50 11.94
CA THR A 78 1.67 2.63 12.23
C THR A 78 0.86 2.60 10.94
N THR A 79 -0.34 2.06 11.02
CA THR A 79 -1.26 1.92 9.88
C THR A 79 -2.59 2.62 10.17
N ASP A 80 -3.12 3.34 9.19
CA ASP A 80 -4.41 4.02 9.25
C ASP A 80 -5.27 3.58 8.05
N LEU A 81 -6.32 2.81 8.30
CA LEU A 81 -7.25 2.35 7.26
C LEU A 81 -8.36 3.36 7.05
N PHE A 82 -8.70 3.63 5.79
CA PHE A 82 -9.68 4.64 5.43
C PHE A 82 -11.12 4.26 5.79
N THR A 83 -11.40 2.97 5.95
CA THR A 83 -12.71 2.49 6.41
C THR A 83 -12.59 1.27 7.30
N GLU A 84 -13.36 1.28 8.38
CA GLU A 84 -13.47 0.17 9.33
C GLU A 84 -14.10 -1.08 8.69
N LYS A 85 -14.90 -0.91 7.63
CA LYS A 85 -15.60 -2.01 6.94
C LYS A 85 -14.76 -2.70 5.86
N THR A 86 -13.49 -2.33 5.70
CA THR A 86 -12.62 -3.04 4.76
C THR A 86 -12.49 -4.48 5.27
N LYS A 87 -12.75 -5.49 4.42
CA LYS A 87 -12.61 -6.92 4.75
C LYS A 87 -11.14 -7.36 4.91
N VAL A 88 -10.31 -6.47 5.46
CA VAL A 88 -8.89 -6.64 5.68
C VAL A 88 -8.69 -7.55 6.87
N ARG A 89 -8.02 -8.67 6.62
CA ARG A 89 -7.59 -9.56 7.70
C ARG A 89 -6.39 -8.94 8.40
N LYS A 90 -6.47 -8.77 9.72
CA LYS A 90 -5.36 -8.27 10.55
C LYS A 90 -4.04 -9.02 10.31
N ARG A 91 -4.13 -10.35 10.13
CA ARG A 91 -2.96 -11.20 9.82
C ARG A 91 -2.25 -10.77 8.54
N SER A 92 -2.98 -10.54 7.45
CA SER A 92 -2.39 -10.15 6.16
C SER A 92 -1.73 -8.76 6.22
N LEU A 93 -2.31 -7.85 7.01
CA LEU A 93 -1.69 -6.54 7.27
C LEU A 93 -0.39 -6.68 8.08
N GLN A 94 -0.37 -7.58 9.08
CA GLN A 94 0.82 -7.88 9.86
C GLN A 94 1.93 -8.48 9.00
N GLU A 95 1.61 -9.49 8.18
CA GLU A 95 2.56 -10.13 7.26
C GLU A 95 3.21 -9.12 6.30
N ALA A 96 2.40 -8.23 5.71
CA ALA A 96 2.91 -7.17 4.84
C ALA A 96 3.79 -6.15 5.59
N THR A 97 3.45 -5.86 6.85
CA THR A 97 4.27 -5.00 7.72
C THR A 97 5.62 -5.64 8.03
N ASP A 98 5.63 -6.93 8.38
CA ASP A 98 6.85 -7.67 8.70
C ASP A 98 7.77 -7.77 7.48
N GLN A 99 7.19 -7.93 6.27
CA GLN A 99 7.95 -7.90 5.02
C GLN A 99 8.62 -6.55 4.78
N LEU A 100 7.91 -5.44 4.99
CA LEU A 100 8.47 -4.10 4.84
C LEU A 100 9.57 -3.84 5.88
N VAL A 101 9.34 -4.19 7.15
CA VAL A 101 10.35 -4.06 8.21
C VAL A 101 11.59 -4.89 7.88
N ARG A 102 11.41 -6.13 7.38
CA ARG A 102 12.53 -6.97 6.95
C ARG A 102 13.30 -6.36 5.78
N PHE A 103 12.61 -5.74 4.82
CA PHE A 103 13.24 -5.04 3.71
C PHE A 103 14.07 -3.85 4.19
N CYS A 104 13.53 -3.02 5.11
CA CYS A 104 14.22 -1.86 5.65
C CYS A 104 15.39 -2.18 6.58
N LYS A 105 15.44 -3.39 7.16
CA LYS A 105 16.52 -3.84 8.06
C LYS A 105 17.80 -4.28 7.35
N LYS A 106 17.80 -4.32 6.01
CA LYS A 106 18.93 -4.85 5.25
C LYS A 106 19.88 -3.73 4.85
N ASP A 107 20.89 -3.53 5.68
CA ASP A 107 22.24 -3.03 5.34
C ASP A 107 23.16 -3.34 6.53
N ASN A 108 23.80 -4.51 6.47
CA ASN A 108 25.07 -4.80 7.12
C ASN A 108 25.78 -5.89 6.31
#